data_AF-A0A841BAU1-F1
#
_entry.id   AF-A0A841BAU1-F1
#
_cell.length_a   1.000
_cell.length_b   1.000
_cell.length_c   1.000
_cell.angle_alpha   90.00
_cell.angle_beta   90.00
_cell.angle_gamma   90.00
#
_symmetry.space_group_name_H-M   'P 1'
#
loop_
_entity.id
_entity.type
_entity.pdbx_description
1 polymer ?
#
loop_
_entity_poly.entity_id
_entity_poly.type
_entity_poly.pdbx_seq_one_letter_code
_entity_poly.pdbx_strand_id
1 'polypeptide(L)'
;MSPNTSPADPATATEARSAAEHYAAAEALFTRAREIYPTLSSRAVDQDEYRRCFDWARMHLRLAEAITAGVSLVLAHRELLANPDVRLHDTYISAETRHWNEFIGAQNSTTGRPA
;
A
#
# COMPACT_ATOMS: atom_id res chain seq x y z
N MET A 1 10.00 37.77 8.99
CA MET A 1 10.09 36.78 10.07
C MET A 1 9.08 35.68 9.78
N SER A 2 9.53 34.44 9.76
CA SER A 2 8.89 33.25 9.18
C SER A 2 7.57 32.86 9.85
N PRO A 3 6.57 32.35 9.10
CA PRO A 3 5.44 31.67 9.72
C PRO A 3 5.90 30.27 10.17
N ASN A 4 5.77 29.99 11.47
CA ASN A 4 5.90 28.66 12.02
C ASN A 4 4.85 27.76 11.37
N THR A 5 5.27 26.99 10.37
CA THR A 5 4.47 25.87 9.87
C THR A 5 4.74 24.72 10.81
N SER A 6 3.90 24.60 11.85
CA SER A 6 3.87 23.41 12.71
C SER A 6 3.74 22.16 11.82
N PRO A 7 4.42 21.04 12.11
CA PRO A 7 4.24 19.82 11.35
C PRO A 7 2.76 19.43 11.44
N ALA A 8 2.10 19.30 10.30
CA ALA A 8 0.77 18.73 10.25
C ALA A 8 0.85 17.33 10.87
N ASP A 9 -0.01 17.08 11.86
CA ASP A 9 -0.21 15.77 12.47
C ASP A 9 -0.44 14.73 11.37
N PRO A 10 0.37 13.66 11.24
CA PRO A 10 0.20 12.64 10.20
C PRO A 10 -1.00 11.70 10.47
N ALA A 11 -1.89 12.05 11.40
CA ALA A 11 -3.01 11.23 11.84
C ALA A 11 -4.36 11.64 11.24
N THR A 12 -4.39 12.33 10.09
CA THR A 12 -5.57 12.24 9.23
C THR A 12 -5.63 10.81 8.72
N ALA A 13 -6.67 10.08 9.14
CA ALA A 13 -7.08 8.80 8.58
C ALA A 13 -7.25 8.94 7.07
N THR A 14 -6.13 8.81 6.36
CA THR A 14 -6.11 8.77 4.91
C THR A 14 -6.73 7.42 4.59
N GLU A 15 -7.84 7.43 3.85
CA GLU A 15 -8.50 6.20 3.41
C GLU A 15 -7.46 5.17 2.98
N ALA A 16 -7.63 3.93 3.43
CA ALA A 16 -6.71 2.86 3.12
C ALA A 16 -6.67 2.70 1.59
N ARG A 17 -5.49 2.94 1.02
CA ARG A 17 -5.29 2.82 -0.42
C ARG A 17 -5.24 1.36 -0.84
N SER A 18 -5.90 1.07 -1.94
CA SER A 18 -5.83 -0.19 -2.65
C SER A 18 -4.45 -0.43 -3.26
N ALA A 19 -4.13 -1.70 -3.57
CA ALA A 19 -2.92 -2.04 -4.32
C ALA A 19 -2.82 -1.27 -5.64
N ALA A 20 -3.95 -1.11 -6.36
CA ALA A 20 -4.00 -0.37 -7.62
C ALA A 20 -3.62 1.11 -7.44
N GLU A 21 -4.10 1.76 -6.38
CA GLU A 21 -3.71 3.14 -6.07
C GLU A 21 -2.24 3.25 -5.67
N HIS A 22 -1.71 2.26 -4.95
CA HIS A 22 -0.27 2.21 -4.68
C HIS A 22 0.56 2.01 -5.95
N TYR A 23 0.14 1.17 -6.90
CA TYR A 23 0.79 1.03 -8.20
C TYR A 23 0.75 2.33 -9.01
N ALA A 24 -0.41 3.00 -9.09
CA ALA A 24 -0.56 4.27 -9.79
C ALA A 24 0.33 5.38 -9.18
N ALA A 25 0.42 5.44 -7.85
CA ALA A 25 1.30 6.37 -7.15
C ALA A 25 2.78 6.08 -7.43
N ALA A 26 3.19 4.80 -7.45
CA ALA A 26 4.54 4.40 -7.80
C ALA A 26 4.89 4.81 -9.24
N GLU A 27 3.98 4.58 -10.19
CA GLU A 27 4.15 4.96 -11.60
C GLU A 27 4.31 6.47 -11.78
N ALA A 28 3.48 7.27 -11.10
CA ALA A 28 3.60 8.74 -11.14
C ALA A 28 4.96 9.21 -10.61
N LEU A 29 5.44 8.63 -9.51
CA LEU A 29 6.73 8.97 -8.92
C LEU A 29 7.91 8.53 -9.80
N PHE A 30 7.84 7.35 -10.40
CA PHE A 30 8.86 6.90 -11.36
C PHE A 30 8.87 7.77 -12.62
N THR A 31 7.70 8.19 -13.10
CA THR A 31 7.58 9.12 -14.23
C THR A 31 8.28 10.44 -13.91
N ARG A 32 8.00 11.02 -12.74
CA ARG A 32 8.69 12.24 -12.29
C ARG A 32 10.20 12.04 -12.13
N ALA A 33 10.65 10.90 -11.58
CA ALA A 33 12.08 10.60 -11.48
C ALA A 33 12.75 10.54 -12.87
N ARG A 34 12.06 10.00 -13.88
CA ARG A 34 12.55 9.96 -15.27
C ARG A 34 12.64 11.35 -15.90
N GLU A 35 11.74 12.26 -15.56
CA GLU A 35 11.78 13.66 -16.04
C GLU A 35 12.93 14.45 -15.43
N ILE A 36 13.31 14.16 -14.18
CA ILE A 36 14.43 14.82 -13.47
C ILE A 36 15.79 14.27 -13.91
N TYR A 37 15.85 12.99 -14.31
CA TYR A 37 17.09 12.29 -14.63
C TYR A 37 18.04 13.03 -15.61
N PRO A 38 17.57 13.71 -16.67
CA PRO A 38 18.44 14.44 -17.58
C PRO A 38 19.18 15.64 -16.95
N THR A 39 18.65 16.25 -15.89
CA THR A 39 19.23 17.45 -15.25
C THR A 39 19.97 17.13 -13.95
N LEU A 40 20.06 15.85 -13.60
CA LEU A 40 20.52 15.34 -12.30
C LEU A 40 21.99 15.68 -11.96
N SER A 41 22.85 15.84 -12.97
CA SER A 41 24.24 16.29 -12.78
C SER A 41 24.40 17.81 -12.67
N SER A 42 23.35 18.57 -12.97
CA SER A 42 23.42 20.03 -13.08
C SER A 42 23.02 20.78 -11.81
N ARG A 43 22.20 20.17 -10.95
CA ARG A 43 21.65 20.80 -9.75
C ARG A 43 21.58 19.80 -8.60
N ALA A 44 22.11 20.17 -7.43
CA ALA A 44 22.04 19.33 -6.23
C ALA A 44 20.59 19.07 -5.78
N VAL A 45 19.69 20.05 -5.97
CA VAL A 45 18.26 19.92 -5.66
C VAL A 45 17.60 18.80 -6.46
N ASP A 46 17.98 18.65 -7.75
CA ASP A 46 17.44 17.61 -8.62
C ASP A 46 17.88 16.21 -8.16
N GLN A 47 19.05 16.08 -7.53
CA GLN A 47 19.52 14.80 -6.97
C GLN A 47 18.70 14.38 -5.76
N ASP A 48 18.42 15.32 -4.85
CA ASP A 48 17.61 15.06 -3.66
C ASP A 48 16.15 14.74 -4.05
N GLU A 49 15.60 15.46 -5.02
CA GLU A 49 14.25 15.22 -5.53
C GLU A 49 14.16 13.87 -6.24
N TYR A 50 15.15 13.53 -7.08
CA TYR A 50 15.22 12.22 -7.73
C TYR A 50 15.24 11.07 -6.72
N ARG A 51 16.11 11.15 -5.71
CA ARG A 51 16.21 10.13 -4.65
C ARG A 51 14.88 9.98 -3.92
N ARG A 52 14.25 11.11 -3.55
CA ARG A 52 12.94 11.10 -2.90
C ARG A 52 11.90 10.40 -3.79
N CYS A 53 11.78 10.77 -5.06
CA CYS A 53 10.84 10.12 -5.97
C CYS A 53 11.07 8.61 -6.04
N PHE A 54 12.33 8.17 -6.12
CA PHE A 54 12.67 6.75 -6.21
C PHE A 54 12.34 5.98 -4.93
N ASP A 55 12.67 6.54 -3.77
CA ASP A 55 12.42 5.92 -2.46
C ASP A 55 10.92 5.76 -2.20
N TRP A 56 10.14 6.81 -2.46
CA TRP A 56 8.68 6.76 -2.31
C TRP A 56 8.04 5.81 -3.34
N ALA A 57 8.50 5.80 -4.59
CA ALA A 57 7.99 4.87 -5.60
C ALA A 57 8.21 3.41 -5.19
N ARG A 58 9.40 3.10 -4.66
CA ARG A 58 9.74 1.77 -4.14
C ARG A 58 8.90 1.39 -2.93
N MET A 59 8.63 2.33 -2.03
CA MET A 59 7.73 2.11 -0.90
C MET A 59 6.32 1.75 -1.39
N HIS A 60 5.76 2.55 -2.30
CA HIS A 60 4.44 2.30 -2.87
C HIS A 60 4.36 0.94 -3.56
N LEU A 61 5.37 0.57 -4.35
CA LEU A 61 5.42 -0.72 -5.02
C LEU A 61 5.39 -1.89 -4.03
N ARG A 62 6.20 -1.84 -2.96
CA ARG A 62 6.24 -2.89 -1.93
C ARG A 62 4.92 -3.03 -1.18
N LEU A 63 4.24 -1.91 -0.91
CA LEU A 63 2.92 -1.93 -0.29
C LEU A 63 1.89 -2.59 -1.22
N ALA A 64 1.90 -2.26 -2.51
CA ALA A 64 1.02 -2.89 -3.48
C ALA A 64 1.26 -4.42 -3.56
N GLU A 65 2.53 -4.84 -3.65
CA GLU A 65 2.91 -6.26 -3.68
C GLU A 65 2.46 -7.02 -2.43
N ALA A 66 2.61 -6.43 -1.25
CA ALA A 66 2.18 -7.03 0.01
C ALA A 66 0.65 -7.19 0.07
N ILE A 67 -0.10 -6.17 -0.33
CA ILE A 67 -1.57 -6.23 -0.40
C ILE A 67 -1.99 -7.34 -1.37
N THR A 68 -1.42 -7.37 -2.58
CA THR A 68 -1.73 -8.40 -3.58
C THR A 68 -1.42 -9.81 -3.07
N ALA A 69 -0.26 -10.03 -2.46
CA ALA A 69 0.11 -11.32 -1.89
C ALA A 69 -0.85 -11.76 -0.76
N GLY A 70 -1.24 -10.84 0.13
CA GLY A 70 -2.22 -11.09 1.17
C GLY A 70 -3.59 -11.51 0.60
N VAL A 71 -4.08 -10.78 -0.40
CA VAL A 71 -5.34 -11.12 -1.10
C VAL A 71 -5.25 -12.50 -1.76
N SER A 72 -4.15 -12.81 -2.45
CA SER A 72 -3.95 -14.13 -3.06
C SER A 72 -3.96 -15.26 -2.04
N LEU A 73 -3.36 -15.07 -0.86
CA LEU A 73 -3.38 -16.05 0.23
C LEU A 73 -4.81 -16.32 0.72
N VAL A 74 -5.60 -15.27 0.96
CA VAL A 74 -6.99 -15.39 1.41
C VAL A 74 -7.85 -16.12 0.37
N LEU A 75 -7.67 -15.80 -0.93
CA LEU A 75 -8.37 -16.48 -2.02
C LEU A 75 -8.00 -17.97 -2.08
N ALA A 76 -6.72 -18.30 -2.04
CA ALA A 76 -6.24 -19.68 -2.04
C ALA A 76 -6.80 -20.46 -0.82
N HIS A 77 -6.81 -19.84 0.37
CA HIS A 77 -7.40 -20.46 1.55
C HIS A 77 -8.91 -20.72 1.38
N ARG A 78 -9.64 -19.77 0.81
CA ARG A 78 -11.08 -19.93 0.54
C ARG A 78 -11.36 -21.05 -0.46
N GLU A 79 -10.55 -21.17 -1.51
CA GLU A 79 -10.65 -22.26 -2.50
C GLU A 79 -10.34 -23.64 -1.88
N LEU A 80 -9.38 -23.70 -0.95
CA LEU A 80 -9.06 -24.92 -0.23
C LEU A 80 -10.19 -25.34 0.72
N LEU A 81 -10.80 -24.39 1.46
CA LEU A 81 -11.96 -24.67 2.31
C LEU A 81 -13.19 -25.13 1.52
N ALA A 82 -13.32 -24.71 0.26
CA ALA A 82 -14.38 -25.18 -0.62
C ALA A 82 -14.17 -26.62 -1.12
N ASN A 83 -12.96 -27.19 -0.98
CA ASN A 83 -12.64 -28.55 -1.39
C ASN A 83 -12.71 -29.53 -0.19
N PRO A 84 -13.71 -30.44 -0.16
CA PRO A 84 -13.90 -31.35 0.96
C PRO A 84 -12.80 -32.43 1.11
N ASP A 85 -11.98 -32.64 0.10
CA ASP A 85 -10.94 -33.68 0.08
C ASP A 85 -9.59 -33.21 0.67
N VAL A 86 -9.43 -31.92 0.97
CA VAL A 86 -8.17 -31.36 1.49
C VAL A 86 -8.21 -31.25 3.01
N ARG A 87 -7.42 -32.06 3.71
CA ARG A 87 -7.18 -31.91 5.16
C ARG A 87 -6.16 -30.79 5.40
N LEU A 88 -6.64 -29.58 5.67
CA LEU A 88 -5.80 -28.44 6.04
C LEU A 88 -5.29 -28.57 7.48
N HIS A 89 -4.00 -28.28 7.71
CA HIS A 89 -3.51 -27.94 9.05
C HIS A 89 -3.96 -26.51 9.39
N ASP A 90 -5.21 -26.40 9.83
CA ASP A 90 -6.00 -25.17 9.94
C ASP A 90 -5.42 -24.08 10.86
N THR A 91 -4.43 -24.36 11.70
CA THR A 91 -4.12 -23.47 12.82
C THR A 91 -3.42 -22.17 12.41
N TYR A 92 -2.53 -22.21 11.41
CA TYR A 92 -1.73 -21.03 11.02
C TYR A 92 -2.35 -20.21 9.89
N ILE A 93 -2.88 -20.86 8.85
CA ILE A 93 -3.46 -20.15 7.69
C ILE A 93 -4.79 -19.48 8.07
N SER A 94 -5.60 -20.13 8.91
CA SER A 94 -6.87 -19.55 9.39
C SER A 94 -6.67 -18.37 10.34
N ALA A 95 -5.55 -18.33 11.08
CA ALA A 95 -5.24 -17.19 11.96
C ALA A 95 -4.87 -15.95 11.14
N GLU A 96 -3.98 -16.10 10.15
CA GLU A 96 -3.59 -15.00 9.26
C GLU A 96 -4.79 -14.51 8.43
N THR A 97 -5.57 -15.43 7.86
CA THR A 97 -6.76 -15.08 7.06
C THR A 97 -7.83 -14.36 7.88
N ARG A 98 -7.97 -14.71 9.17
CA ARG A 98 -8.92 -14.02 10.07
C ARG A 98 -8.56 -12.56 10.28
N HIS A 99 -7.31 -12.26 10.59
CA HIS A 99 -6.87 -10.87 10.77
C HIS A 99 -7.03 -10.04 9.48
N TRP A 100 -6.76 -10.64 8.32
CA TRP A 100 -7.01 -9.98 7.03
C TRP A 100 -8.49 -9.74 6.76
N ASN A 101 -9.36 -10.72 7.05
CA ASN A 101 -10.81 -10.56 6.89
C ASN A 101 -11.39 -9.51 7.85
N GLU A 102 -10.91 -9.46 9.10
CA GLU A 102 -11.29 -8.42 10.07
C GLU A 102 -10.87 -7.03 9.60
N PHE A 103 -9.63 -6.90 9.10
CA PHE A 103 -9.13 -5.64 8.54
C PHE A 103 -9.95 -5.16 7.34
N ILE A 104 -10.23 -6.05 6.39
CA ILE A 104 -11.06 -5.73 5.21
C ILE A 104 -12.50 -5.39 5.64
N GLY A 105 -13.07 -6.16 6.55
CA GLY A 105 -14.42 -5.93 7.08
C GLY A 105 -14.55 -4.59 7.83
N ALA A 106 -13.53 -4.21 8.61
CA ALA A 106 -13.51 -2.94 9.32
C ALA A 106 -13.46 -1.73 8.37
N GLN A 107 -12.73 -1.84 7.26
CA GLN A 107 -12.67 -0.78 6.25
C GLN A 107 -14.01 -0.60 5.51
N ASN A 108 -14.66 -1.70 5.14
CA ASN A 108 -15.99 -1.68 4.50
C ASN A 108 -17.09 -1.17 5.45
N SER A 109 -16.94 -1.44 6.75
CA SER A 109 -17.88 -0.95 7.77
C SER A 109 -17.70 0.55 8.05
N THR A 110 -16.48 1.07 7.91
CA THR A 110 -16.18 2.50 8.08
C THR A 110 -16.72 3.35 6.92
N THR A 111 -16.86 2.76 5.72
CA THR A 111 -17.55 3.37 4.57
C THR A 111 -19.07 3.23 4.64
N GLY A 112 -19.61 2.35 5.49
CA GLY A 112 -21.03 2.25 5.80
C GLY A 112 -21.45 3.26 6.85
N ARG A 113 -21.69 4.52 6.46
CA ARG A 113 -22.36 5.51 7.31
C ARG A 113 -23.75 4.97 7.75
N PRO A 114 -24.03 4.78 9.06
CA PRO A 114 -25.41 4.66 9.50
C PRO A 114 -26.10 6.02 9.35
N ALA A 115 -27.33 6.00 8.83
CA ALA A 115 -28.22 7.15 8.72
C ALA A 115 -28.59 7.71 10.10
#